data_AF-X6M428-F1
#
_entry.id   AF-X6M428-F1
#
_cell.length_a   1.000
_cell.length_b   1.000
_cell.length_c   1.000
_cell.angle_alpha   90.00
_cell.angle_beta   90.00
_cell.angle_gamma   90.00
#
_symmetry.space_group_name_H-M   'P 1'
#
loop_
_entity.id
_entity.type
_entity.pdbx_description
1 polymer ?
#
loop_
_entity_poly.entity_id
_entity_poly.type
_entity_poly.pdbx_seq_one_letter_code
_entity_poly.pdbx_strand_id
1 'polypeptide(L)'
;ILSKYERKEEIEEEIYCGLKGVKFTNIQKEINPGYFVTFVRASNDFTIAQFCQGSNGCILKFHPSMRRAGGIKSCDVSWLLPSLPCREILFANTPFELFLEKEIISNFQEWSARIESEDKNSQVILLTWDVYDKYIQQALEISAMWNNAIDLNLIYIGLFLEKKITLSIKWLSEFEKWKVQNNNAEIYKLTMHKFYQRRCCNDSLNLFTLFLEDIFKCTTPSLFDIVIRYTADIGLPFVEKDKFIEIKKIT
;
A
#
# COMPACT_ATOMS: atom_id res chain seq x y z
N ILE A 1 -10.45 15.51 2.53
CA ILE A 1 -9.60 16.72 2.37
C ILE A 1 -8.33 16.57 3.19
N LEU A 2 -8.42 16.40 4.50
CA LEU A 2 -7.26 16.26 5.41
C LEU A 2 -6.31 15.11 5.04
N SER A 3 -6.87 13.96 4.63
CA SER A 3 -6.10 12.79 4.19
C SER A 3 -5.11 13.04 3.05
N LYS A 4 -5.32 14.11 2.25
CA LYS A 4 -4.41 14.48 1.15
C LYS A 4 -3.12 15.12 1.64
N TYR A 5 -3.06 15.63 2.87
CA TYR A 5 -1.88 16.30 3.42
C TYR A 5 -0.99 15.38 4.26
N GLU A 6 -1.50 14.21 4.64
CA GLU A 6 -0.75 13.22 5.40
C GLU A 6 0.18 12.41 4.48
N ARG A 7 1.45 12.26 4.85
CA ARG A 7 2.46 11.47 4.12
C ARG A 7 2.33 9.98 4.35
N LYS A 8 1.29 9.39 3.78
CA LYS A 8 0.99 7.96 3.96
C LYS A 8 2.00 7.05 3.28
N GLU A 9 2.64 7.55 2.23
CA GLU A 9 3.71 6.90 1.50
C GLU A 9 4.92 6.55 2.36
N GLU A 10 5.09 7.21 3.52
CA GLU A 10 6.17 7.00 4.49
C GLU A 10 5.76 6.11 5.68
N ILE A 11 4.50 5.64 5.74
CA ILE A 11 3.96 4.87 6.88
C ILE A 11 4.11 3.37 6.64
N GLU A 12 4.73 2.67 7.58
CA GLU A 12 4.91 1.22 7.55
C GLU A 12 4.21 0.48 8.69
N GLU A 13 3.65 1.21 9.64
CA GLU A 13 3.01 0.64 10.81
C GLU A 13 1.66 0.02 10.49
N GLU A 14 1.39 -1.11 11.14
CA GLU A 14 0.04 -1.67 11.21
C GLU A 14 -0.80 -0.85 12.19
N ILE A 15 -2.10 -0.88 11.96
CA ILE A 15 -3.08 -0.31 12.89
C ILE A 15 -4.18 -1.33 13.16
N TYR A 16 -4.90 -1.14 14.25
CA TYR A 16 -5.76 -2.14 14.85
C TYR A 16 -7.09 -1.53 15.29
N CYS A 17 -8.17 -2.30 15.17
CA CYS A 17 -9.50 -1.96 15.67
C CYS A 17 -10.09 -3.18 16.39
N GLY A 18 -10.46 -3.03 17.67
CA GLY A 18 -11.11 -4.10 18.42
C GLY A 18 -12.63 -4.04 18.29
N LEU A 19 -13.26 -5.18 18.01
CA LEU A 19 -14.71 -5.34 17.93
C LEU A 19 -15.19 -6.33 18.98
N LYS A 20 -15.94 -5.83 19.96
CA LYS A 20 -16.50 -6.63 21.05
C LYS A 20 -17.67 -7.50 20.58
N GLY A 21 -17.64 -8.78 20.93
CA GLY A 21 -18.73 -9.72 20.68
C GLY A 21 -18.91 -10.12 19.22
N VAL A 22 -17.98 -9.74 18.34
CA VAL A 22 -18.00 -10.10 16.91
C VAL A 22 -17.00 -11.21 16.66
N LYS A 23 -17.46 -12.36 16.17
CA LYS A 23 -16.61 -13.46 15.70
C LYS A 23 -17.24 -14.01 14.44
N PHE A 24 -16.47 -14.09 13.36
CA PHE A 24 -16.97 -14.52 12.06
C PHE A 24 -16.81 -16.03 11.93
N THR A 25 -17.88 -16.72 11.53
CA THR A 25 -17.83 -18.16 11.28
C THR A 25 -17.32 -18.44 9.86
N ASN A 26 -17.71 -17.61 8.90
CA ASN A 26 -17.27 -17.65 7.53
C ASN A 26 -17.06 -16.22 7.02
N ILE A 27 -15.79 -15.79 7.09
CA ILE A 27 -15.41 -14.42 6.72
C ILE A 27 -15.79 -14.07 5.28
N GLN A 28 -15.73 -15.02 4.35
CA GLN A 28 -16.06 -14.78 2.94
C GLN A 28 -17.56 -14.54 2.70
N LYS A 29 -18.43 -15.01 3.60
CA LYS A 29 -19.88 -14.78 3.53
C LYS A 29 -20.33 -13.59 4.36
N GLU A 30 -19.61 -13.28 5.43
CA GLU A 30 -20.02 -12.28 6.42
C GLU A 30 -19.35 -10.92 6.20
N ILE A 31 -18.18 -10.89 5.57
CA ILE A 31 -17.52 -9.66 5.15
C ILE A 31 -17.68 -9.54 3.65
N ASN A 32 -18.25 -8.41 3.21
CA ASN A 32 -18.17 -8.00 1.81
C ASN A 32 -16.85 -7.23 1.62
N PRO A 33 -15.85 -7.82 0.91
CA PRO A 33 -14.65 -7.09 0.52
C PRO A 33 -15.04 -5.84 -0.28
N GLY A 34 -14.24 -4.79 -0.16
CA GLY A 34 -14.41 -3.59 -0.96
C GLY A 34 -14.55 -2.32 -0.14
N TYR A 35 -15.58 -2.20 0.70
CA TYR A 35 -16.03 -0.89 1.19
C TYR A 35 -16.44 -0.90 2.65
N PHE A 36 -16.10 0.17 3.37
CA PHE A 36 -16.59 0.37 4.73
C PHE A 36 -17.97 1.03 4.68
N VAL A 37 -18.98 0.34 5.21
CA VAL A 37 -20.37 0.84 5.29
C VAL A 37 -20.48 2.04 6.25
N THR A 38 -19.61 2.09 7.25
CA THR A 38 -19.49 3.19 8.21
C THR A 38 -18.02 3.56 8.39
N PHE A 39 -17.71 4.66 9.07
CA PHE A 39 -16.34 4.98 9.41
C PHE A 39 -15.75 3.93 10.36
N VAL A 40 -14.45 3.65 10.25
CA VAL A 40 -13.74 2.73 11.15
C VAL A 40 -12.64 3.49 11.88
N ARG A 41 -12.62 3.34 13.20
CA ARG A 41 -11.59 3.91 14.08
C ARG A 41 -10.54 2.85 14.36
N ALA A 42 -9.29 3.17 14.11
CA ALA A 42 -8.16 2.28 14.32
C ALA A 42 -7.01 3.03 15.00
N SER A 43 -6.16 2.30 15.69
CA SER A 43 -5.00 2.85 16.40
C SER A 43 -3.76 2.01 16.14
N ASN A 44 -2.57 2.60 16.22
CA ASN A 44 -1.31 1.84 16.22
C ASN A 44 -1.03 1.13 17.55
N ASP A 45 -1.88 1.34 18.56
CA ASP A 45 -1.79 0.67 19.87
C ASP A 45 -2.63 -0.62 19.88
N PHE A 46 -1.93 -1.75 19.85
CA PHE A 46 -2.56 -3.07 19.90
C PHE A 46 -3.29 -3.34 21.22
N THR A 47 -2.81 -2.80 22.34
CA THR A 47 -3.43 -2.99 23.67
C THR A 47 -4.80 -2.30 23.74
N ILE A 48 -4.96 -1.15 23.08
CA ILE A 48 -6.28 -0.51 22.94
C ILE A 48 -7.22 -1.39 22.13
N ALA A 49 -6.76 -1.99 21.04
CA ALA A 49 -7.59 -2.91 20.26
C ALA A 49 -7.99 -4.15 21.07
N GLN A 50 -7.09 -4.74 21.86
CA GLN A 50 -7.42 -5.84 22.77
C GLN A 50 -8.44 -5.43 23.85
N PHE A 51 -8.28 -4.23 24.42
CA PHE A 51 -9.23 -3.70 25.39
C PHE A 51 -10.64 -3.55 24.77
N CYS A 52 -10.72 -2.98 23.57
CA CYS A 52 -11.97 -2.82 22.82
C CYS A 52 -12.59 -4.16 22.41
N GLN A 53 -11.76 -5.15 22.03
CA GLN A 53 -12.21 -6.52 21.73
C GLN A 53 -12.87 -7.19 22.94
N GLY A 54 -12.35 -6.95 24.15
CA GLY A 54 -12.83 -7.59 25.36
C GLY A 54 -12.51 -9.10 25.40
N SER A 55 -13.26 -9.87 26.19
CA SER A 55 -13.00 -11.30 26.38
C SER A 55 -13.41 -12.19 25.20
N ASN A 56 -14.38 -11.73 24.39
CA ASN A 56 -14.88 -12.41 23.20
C ASN A 56 -15.05 -11.35 22.09
N GLY A 57 -14.46 -11.57 20.92
CA GLY A 57 -14.54 -10.62 19.81
C GLY A 57 -13.45 -10.81 18.78
N CYS A 58 -13.28 -9.82 17.90
CA CYS A 58 -12.21 -9.85 16.91
C CYS A 58 -11.40 -8.54 16.91
N ILE A 59 -10.14 -8.65 16.47
CA ILE A 59 -9.30 -7.50 16.15
C ILE A 59 -9.18 -7.44 14.64
N LEU A 60 -9.59 -6.32 14.06
CA LEU A 60 -9.24 -5.97 12.69
C LEU A 60 -7.82 -5.41 12.71
N LYS A 61 -6.91 -6.06 12.00
CA LYS A 61 -5.53 -5.65 11.77
C LYS A 61 -5.42 -5.12 10.34
N PHE A 62 -5.00 -3.88 10.19
CA PHE A 62 -4.89 -3.24 8.89
C PHE A 62 -3.43 -3.25 8.44
N HIS A 63 -3.17 -3.91 7.31
CA HIS A 63 -1.88 -3.84 6.66
C HIS A 63 -1.57 -2.39 6.23
N PRO A 64 -0.30 -1.94 6.22
CA PRO A 64 0.07 -0.59 5.76
C PRO A 64 -0.48 -0.24 4.37
N SER A 65 -0.63 -1.24 3.49
CA SER A 65 -1.25 -1.06 2.16
C SER A 65 -2.65 -0.43 2.22
N MET A 66 -3.43 -0.69 3.28
CA MET A 66 -4.76 -0.09 3.49
C MET A 66 -4.69 1.43 3.70
N ARG A 67 -3.62 1.91 4.33
CA ARG A 67 -3.38 3.34 4.53
C ARG A 67 -2.86 3.99 3.26
N ARG A 68 -2.02 3.29 2.51
CA ARG A 68 -1.33 3.78 1.32
C ARG A 68 -2.21 3.77 0.07
N ALA A 69 -3.25 2.95 0.04
CA ALA A 69 -4.21 2.89 -1.06
C ALA A 69 -4.91 4.24 -1.29
N GLY A 70 -4.77 4.77 -2.49
CA GLY A 70 -5.38 6.03 -2.92
C GLY A 70 -6.91 6.02 -2.89
N GLY A 71 -7.53 4.87 -3.14
CA GLY A 71 -8.97 4.68 -3.08
C GLY A 71 -9.54 4.55 -1.67
N ILE A 72 -8.75 4.04 -0.71
CA ILE A 72 -9.19 3.82 0.68
C ILE A 72 -8.91 5.07 1.50
N LYS A 73 -9.95 5.89 1.71
CA LYS A 73 -9.79 7.17 2.40
C LYS A 73 -9.61 6.95 3.91
N SER A 74 -8.41 7.26 4.38
CA SER A 74 -8.03 7.25 5.80
C SER A 74 -7.37 8.58 6.21
N CYS A 75 -7.38 8.94 7.50
CA CYS A 75 -6.68 10.13 8.01
C CYS A 75 -6.22 9.90 9.44
N ASP A 76 -5.00 10.35 9.75
CA ASP A 76 -4.59 10.61 11.13
C ASP A 76 -5.31 11.84 11.70
N VAL A 77 -6.04 11.61 12.79
CA VAL A 77 -6.83 12.62 13.50
C VAL A 77 -6.34 12.83 14.94
N SER A 78 -5.16 12.30 15.29
CA SER A 78 -4.58 12.41 16.64
C SER A 78 -4.40 13.86 17.07
N TRP A 79 -4.12 14.75 16.11
CA TRP A 79 -3.98 16.19 16.36
C TRP A 79 -5.28 16.88 16.80
N LEU A 80 -6.46 16.27 16.52
CA LEU A 80 -7.74 16.73 17.04
C LEU A 80 -8.01 16.22 18.46
N LEU A 81 -7.27 15.19 18.90
CA LEU A 81 -7.47 14.48 20.16
C LEU A 81 -6.15 14.42 20.96
N PRO A 82 -5.53 15.56 21.29
CA PRO A 82 -4.18 15.60 21.86
C PRO A 82 -4.06 14.94 23.25
N SER A 83 -5.18 14.67 23.91
CA SER A 83 -5.23 14.00 25.20
C SER A 83 -5.22 12.46 25.11
N LEU A 84 -5.36 11.89 23.90
CA LEU A 84 -5.29 10.44 23.73
C LEU A 84 -3.83 10.00 23.67
N PRO A 85 -3.45 8.92 24.38
CA PRO A 85 -2.08 8.42 24.39
C PRO A 85 -1.69 7.69 23.10
N CYS A 86 -2.58 7.59 22.12
CA CYS A 86 -2.41 6.77 20.93
C CYS A 86 -2.69 7.53 19.64
N ARG A 87 -2.13 7.03 18.53
CA ARG A 87 -2.34 7.59 17.20
C ARG A 87 -3.70 7.12 16.67
N GLU A 88 -4.67 8.02 16.62
CA GLU A 88 -6.03 7.73 16.15
C GLU A 88 -6.12 7.91 14.64
N ILE A 89 -6.50 6.84 13.95
CA ILE A 89 -6.74 6.80 12.51
C ILE A 89 -8.22 6.58 12.24
N LEU A 90 -8.79 7.40 11.37
CA LEU A 90 -10.14 7.25 10.88
C LEU A 90 -10.15 6.81 9.42
N PHE A 91 -10.73 5.67 9.12
CA PHE A 91 -11.16 5.29 7.77
C PHE A 91 -12.54 5.85 7.52
N ALA A 92 -12.71 6.55 6.39
CA ALA A 92 -14.00 7.04 5.97
C ALA A 92 -14.90 5.87 5.52
N ASN A 93 -16.21 6.06 5.63
CA ASN A 93 -17.14 5.25 4.88
C ASN A 93 -16.89 5.45 3.37
N THR A 94 -17.20 4.45 2.55
CA THR A 94 -17.12 4.62 1.10
C THR A 94 -18.44 5.21 0.60
N PRO A 95 -18.46 6.44 0.05
CA PRO A 95 -19.67 7.01 -0.53
C PRO A 95 -20.15 6.20 -1.73
N PHE A 96 -21.45 5.90 -1.77
CA PHE A 96 -22.08 5.20 -2.89
C PHE A 96 -21.99 5.97 -4.23
N GLU A 97 -21.69 7.27 -4.22
CA GLU A 97 -21.64 8.09 -5.43
C GLU A 97 -20.31 7.97 -6.22
N LEU A 98 -19.26 7.40 -5.63
CA LEU A 98 -17.97 7.19 -6.32
C LEU A 98 -17.98 6.00 -7.31
N PHE A 99 -19.08 5.24 -7.37
CA PHE A 99 -19.23 4.12 -8.32
C PHE A 99 -19.39 4.54 -9.79
N LEU A 100 -19.58 5.84 -10.06
CA LEU A 100 -19.91 6.35 -11.41
C LEU A 100 -18.71 6.91 -12.20
N GLU A 101 -17.52 7.03 -11.62
CA GLU A 101 -16.34 7.55 -12.34
C GLU A 101 -15.23 6.52 -12.53
N LYS A 102 -15.08 6.10 -13.81
CA LYS A 102 -13.95 5.38 -14.45
C LYS A 102 -13.51 4.07 -13.77
N GLU A 103 -13.56 3.00 -14.56
CA GLU A 103 -13.02 1.63 -14.35
C GLU A 103 -11.62 1.54 -13.72
N ILE A 104 -10.84 2.63 -13.73
CA ILE A 104 -9.52 2.73 -13.09
C ILE A 104 -9.63 3.03 -11.58
N ILE A 105 -10.60 3.84 -11.14
CA ILE A 105 -10.76 4.23 -9.73
C ILE A 105 -11.41 3.11 -8.91
N SER A 106 -12.34 2.35 -9.49
CA SER A 106 -12.98 1.20 -8.82
C SER A 106 -11.95 0.16 -8.36
N ASN A 107 -10.93 -0.10 -9.18
CA ASN A 107 -9.90 -1.11 -8.91
C ASN A 107 -8.95 -0.76 -7.74
N PHE A 108 -8.99 0.47 -7.22
CA PHE A 108 -8.09 0.92 -6.16
C PHE A 108 -8.78 1.17 -4.82
N GLN A 109 -10.10 0.99 -4.75
CA GLN A 109 -10.87 1.18 -3.52
C GLN A 109 -11.04 -0.12 -2.73
N GLU A 110 -10.82 -1.27 -3.36
CA GLU A 110 -11.16 -2.55 -2.78
C GLU A 110 -10.12 -3.08 -1.80
N TRP A 111 -10.60 -3.70 -0.73
CA TRP A 111 -9.78 -4.40 0.26
C TRP A 111 -10.34 -5.79 0.51
N SER A 112 -9.43 -6.71 0.83
CA SER A 112 -9.75 -8.09 1.19
C SER A 112 -9.59 -8.30 2.70
N ALA A 113 -10.20 -9.37 3.22
CA ALA A 113 -10.04 -9.77 4.60
C ALA A 113 -9.79 -11.28 4.72
N ARG A 114 -8.88 -11.65 5.62
CA ARG A 114 -8.61 -13.06 5.96
C ARG A 114 -8.35 -13.23 7.45
N ILE A 115 -8.66 -14.41 7.96
CA ILE A 115 -8.31 -14.78 9.34
C ILE A 115 -6.79 -14.97 9.40
N GLU A 116 -6.11 -14.15 10.21
CA GLU A 116 -4.68 -14.26 10.48
C GLU A 116 -4.41 -15.23 11.63
N SER A 117 -5.23 -15.16 12.68
CA SER A 117 -5.20 -16.09 13.80
C SER A 117 -6.58 -16.23 14.43
N GLU A 118 -6.84 -17.38 15.05
CA GLU A 118 -8.09 -17.66 15.75
C GLU A 118 -7.84 -18.56 16.95
N ASP A 119 -8.52 -18.26 18.05
CA ASP A 119 -8.68 -19.15 19.20
C ASP A 119 -10.16 -19.37 19.53
N LYS A 120 -10.44 -20.02 20.67
CA LYS A 120 -11.81 -20.30 21.11
C LYS A 120 -12.68 -19.04 21.20
N ASN A 121 -12.13 -17.95 21.73
CA ASN A 121 -12.85 -16.75 22.12
C ASN A 121 -12.57 -15.54 21.19
N SER A 122 -11.46 -15.59 20.44
CA SER A 122 -10.91 -14.43 19.75
C SER A 122 -10.50 -14.73 18.30
N GLN A 123 -10.50 -13.71 17.45
CA GLN A 123 -10.01 -13.75 16.07
C GLN A 123 -9.20 -12.50 15.76
N VAL A 124 -8.10 -12.64 14.99
CA VAL A 124 -7.43 -11.53 14.33
C VAL A 124 -7.69 -11.64 12.85
N ILE A 125 -8.25 -10.57 12.28
CA ILE A 125 -8.61 -10.47 10.87
C ILE A 125 -7.68 -9.48 10.22
N LEU A 126 -6.88 -9.94 9.27
CA LEU A 126 -6.01 -9.08 8.48
C LEU A 126 -6.80 -8.50 7.31
N LEU A 127 -6.78 -7.17 7.20
CA LEU A 127 -7.30 -6.41 6.08
C LEU A 127 -6.12 -5.91 5.24
N THR A 128 -6.20 -6.16 3.93
CA THR A 128 -5.19 -5.80 2.95
C THR A 128 -5.84 -5.10 1.76
N TRP A 129 -5.11 -4.16 1.16
CA TRP A 129 -5.52 -3.59 -0.12
C TRP A 129 -5.53 -4.68 -1.20
N ASP A 130 -6.54 -4.74 -2.07
CA ASP A 130 -6.64 -5.83 -3.06
C ASP A 130 -5.44 -5.83 -4.04
N VAL A 131 -4.91 -4.65 -4.38
CA VAL A 131 -3.68 -4.53 -5.17
C VAL A 131 -2.48 -5.18 -4.46
N TYR A 132 -2.41 -5.10 -3.14
CA TYR A 132 -1.35 -5.78 -2.39
C TYR A 132 -1.44 -7.30 -2.59
N ASP A 133 -2.62 -7.89 -2.34
CA ASP A 133 -2.79 -9.35 -2.45
C ASP A 133 -2.59 -9.84 -3.90
N LYS A 134 -3.03 -9.05 -4.88
CA LYS A 134 -2.91 -9.36 -6.31
C LYS A 134 -1.46 -9.46 -6.78
N TYR A 135 -0.58 -8.57 -6.28
CA TYR A 135 0.78 -8.44 -6.83
C TYR A 135 1.88 -9.00 -5.92
N ILE A 136 1.64 -9.21 -4.62
CA ILE A 136 2.71 -9.56 -3.66
C ILE A 136 3.50 -10.82 -4.07
N GLN A 137 2.83 -11.89 -4.49
CA GLN A 137 3.51 -13.14 -4.86
C GLN A 137 4.41 -12.96 -6.09
N GLN A 138 3.89 -12.36 -7.16
CA GLN A 138 4.68 -12.09 -8.37
C GLN A 138 5.84 -11.12 -8.08
N ALA A 139 5.62 -10.13 -7.22
CA ALA A 139 6.67 -9.20 -6.81
C ALA A 139 7.79 -9.90 -6.05
N LEU A 140 7.47 -10.81 -5.12
CA LEU A 140 8.45 -11.60 -4.37
C LEU A 140 9.21 -12.58 -5.28
N GLU A 141 8.52 -13.25 -6.20
CA GLU A 141 9.16 -14.17 -7.17
C GLU A 141 10.17 -13.44 -8.05
N ILE A 142 9.79 -12.28 -8.61
CA ILE A 142 10.69 -11.45 -9.40
C ILE A 142 11.82 -10.95 -8.50
N SER A 143 11.53 -10.40 -7.32
CA SER A 143 12.53 -9.91 -6.36
C SER A 143 13.59 -10.96 -6.03
N ALA A 144 13.19 -12.21 -5.85
CA ALA A 144 14.11 -13.32 -5.56
C ALA A 144 15.12 -13.57 -6.69
N MET A 145 14.77 -13.31 -7.96
CA MET A 145 15.70 -13.43 -9.10
C MET A 145 16.89 -12.45 -9.00
N TRP A 146 16.75 -11.36 -8.24
CA TRP A 146 17.80 -10.37 -7.96
C TRP A 146 18.24 -10.38 -6.48
N ASN A 147 18.13 -11.52 -5.78
CA ASN A 147 18.49 -11.64 -4.36
C ASN A 147 17.83 -10.58 -3.46
N ASN A 148 16.58 -10.21 -3.76
CA ASN A 148 15.82 -9.17 -3.06
C ASN A 148 16.43 -7.76 -3.09
N ALA A 149 17.32 -7.47 -4.04
CA ALA A 149 17.93 -6.16 -4.19
C ALA A 149 16.99 -5.10 -4.81
N ILE A 150 15.93 -5.53 -5.50
CA ILE A 150 15.00 -4.64 -6.20
C ILE A 150 13.82 -4.30 -5.27
N ASP A 151 13.43 -3.02 -5.27
CA ASP A 151 12.26 -2.54 -4.55
C ASP A 151 10.96 -3.20 -5.06
N LEU A 152 10.15 -3.75 -4.16
CA LEU A 152 8.91 -4.44 -4.53
C LEU A 152 7.90 -3.50 -5.22
N ASN A 153 7.85 -2.22 -4.84
CA ASN A 153 6.97 -1.24 -5.47
C ASN A 153 7.44 -0.91 -6.90
N LEU A 154 8.75 -0.91 -7.15
CA LEU A 154 9.28 -0.79 -8.50
C LEU A 154 8.84 -1.98 -9.38
N ILE A 155 8.90 -3.20 -8.83
CA ILE A 155 8.41 -4.40 -9.52
C ILE A 155 6.89 -4.30 -9.78
N TYR A 156 6.12 -3.89 -8.78
CA TYR A 156 4.68 -3.65 -8.94
C TYR A 156 4.38 -2.68 -10.08
N ILE A 157 5.10 -1.56 -10.18
CA ILE A 157 4.90 -0.59 -11.27
C ILE A 157 5.21 -1.23 -12.62
N GLY A 158 6.29 -2.01 -12.73
CA GLY A 158 6.59 -2.78 -13.95
C GLY A 158 5.44 -3.73 -14.34
N LEU A 159 4.96 -4.52 -13.37
CA LEU A 159 3.85 -5.45 -13.56
C LEU A 159 2.53 -4.74 -13.93
N PHE A 160 2.27 -3.59 -13.31
CA PHE A 160 1.08 -2.79 -13.54
C PHE A 160 1.07 -2.21 -14.96
N LEU A 161 2.20 -1.69 -15.44
CA LEU A 161 2.32 -1.07 -16.76
C LEU A 161 2.29 -2.08 -17.90
N GLU A 162 3.08 -3.15 -17.79
CA GLU A 162 3.31 -4.08 -18.91
C GLU A 162 2.32 -5.25 -18.95
N LYS A 163 1.61 -5.51 -17.84
CA LYS A 163 0.70 -6.66 -17.61
C LYS A 163 1.32 -8.04 -17.91
N LYS A 164 2.59 -8.10 -18.29
CA LYS A 164 3.36 -9.29 -18.67
C LYS A 164 4.66 -9.32 -17.85
N ILE A 165 4.85 -10.42 -17.13
CA ILE A 165 6.01 -10.65 -16.27
C ILE A 165 7.32 -10.58 -17.07
N THR A 166 7.36 -11.22 -18.26
CA THR A 166 8.57 -11.27 -19.09
C THR A 166 9.05 -9.89 -19.57
N LEU A 167 8.11 -9.00 -19.91
CA LEU A 167 8.43 -7.62 -20.27
C LEU A 167 8.91 -6.85 -19.03
N SER A 168 8.23 -7.00 -17.89
CA SER A 168 8.61 -6.36 -16.62
C SER A 168 10.06 -6.71 -16.23
N ILE A 169 10.43 -7.99 -16.31
CA ILE A 169 11.80 -8.49 -16.05
C ILE A 169 12.82 -7.84 -17.00
N LYS A 170 12.48 -7.73 -18.29
CA LYS A 170 13.34 -7.09 -19.28
C LYS A 170 13.57 -5.60 -18.96
N TRP A 171 12.50 -4.87 -18.64
CA TRP A 171 12.58 -3.46 -18.24
C TRP A 171 13.43 -3.25 -16.99
N LEU A 172 13.24 -4.08 -15.96
CA LEU A 172 14.06 -4.03 -14.74
C LEU A 172 15.55 -4.32 -15.03
N SER A 173 15.83 -5.26 -15.92
CA SER A 173 17.21 -5.58 -16.32
C SER A 173 17.88 -4.42 -17.06
N GLU A 174 17.18 -3.77 -17.99
CA GLU A 174 17.71 -2.59 -18.70
C GLU A 174 17.84 -1.38 -17.75
N PHE A 175 16.91 -1.21 -16.81
CA PHE A 175 17.00 -0.19 -15.78
C PHE A 175 18.26 -0.32 -14.91
N GLU A 176 18.55 -1.53 -14.40
CA GLU A 176 19.74 -1.74 -13.57
C GLU A 176 21.05 -1.50 -14.34
N LYS A 177 21.09 -1.81 -15.65
CA LYS A 177 22.22 -1.42 -16.52
C LYS A 177 22.30 0.10 -16.69
N TRP A 178 21.19 0.77 -16.97
CA TRP A 178 21.14 2.21 -17.15
C TRP A 178 21.55 2.97 -15.88
N LYS A 179 21.15 2.47 -14.72
CA LYS A 179 21.43 3.06 -13.39
C LYS A 179 22.93 3.21 -13.11
N VAL A 180 23.75 2.26 -13.57
CA VAL A 180 25.22 2.29 -13.40
C VAL A 180 25.93 3.04 -14.53
N GLN A 181 25.27 3.32 -15.65
CA GLN A 181 25.84 4.07 -16.76
C GLN A 181 25.81 5.57 -16.50
N ASN A 182 26.76 6.30 -17.11
CA ASN A 182 26.79 7.77 -17.19
C ASN A 182 26.62 8.50 -15.84
N ASN A 183 26.95 7.86 -14.72
CA ASN A 183 26.73 8.38 -13.37
C ASN A 183 25.25 8.73 -13.08
N ASN A 184 24.30 8.06 -13.72
CA ASN A 184 22.87 8.35 -13.60
C ASN A 184 22.37 8.30 -12.14
N ALA A 185 22.83 7.33 -11.35
CA ALA A 185 22.51 7.25 -9.92
C ALA A 185 23.04 8.45 -9.10
N GLU A 186 24.21 9.00 -9.44
CA GLU A 186 24.76 10.18 -8.78
C GLU A 186 24.03 11.46 -9.21
N ILE A 187 23.66 11.57 -10.49
CA ILE A 187 22.83 12.67 -11.00
C ILE A 187 21.47 12.69 -10.28
N TYR A 188 20.88 11.53 -10.02
CA TYR A 188 19.66 11.43 -9.23
C TYR A 188 19.84 11.98 -7.81
N LYS A 189 20.92 11.64 -7.09
CA LYS A 189 21.17 12.16 -5.74
C LYS A 189 21.21 13.69 -5.71
N LEU A 190 21.74 14.34 -6.75
CA LEU A 190 21.75 15.80 -6.86
C LEU A 190 20.35 16.41 -7.10
N THR A 191 19.43 15.64 -7.66
CA THR A 191 18.09 16.10 -8.07
C THR A 191 16.93 15.54 -7.25
N MET A 192 17.20 14.57 -6.35
CA MET A 192 16.17 13.85 -5.58
C MET A 192 15.26 14.78 -4.76
N HIS A 193 15.78 15.90 -4.25
CA HIS A 193 14.99 16.88 -3.49
C HIS A 193 13.74 17.37 -4.25
N LYS A 194 13.78 17.42 -5.60
CA LYS A 194 12.63 17.79 -6.44
C LYS A 194 11.49 16.77 -6.34
N PHE A 195 11.81 15.49 -6.19
CA PHE A 195 10.84 14.42 -5.99
C PHE A 195 10.22 14.48 -4.59
N TYR A 196 11.04 14.68 -3.55
CA TYR A 196 10.56 14.79 -2.16
C TYR A 196 9.64 15.99 -1.94
N GLN A 197 9.92 17.14 -2.55
CA GLN A 197 9.01 18.31 -2.51
C GLN A 197 7.62 18.00 -3.08
N ARG A 198 7.52 16.98 -3.93
CA ARG A 198 6.27 16.51 -4.54
C ARG A 198 5.77 15.19 -3.94
N ARG A 199 6.30 14.80 -2.78
CA ARG A 199 5.89 13.61 -2.03
C ARG A 199 6.18 12.27 -2.72
N CYS A 200 7.16 12.28 -3.62
CA CYS A 200 7.67 11.06 -4.24
C CYS A 200 8.82 10.52 -3.39
N CYS A 201 8.50 9.79 -2.32
CA CYS A 201 9.47 9.36 -1.31
C CYS A 201 10.09 7.96 -1.57
N ASN A 202 9.82 7.35 -2.73
CA ASN A 202 10.43 6.08 -3.12
C ASN A 202 11.56 6.31 -4.14
N ASP A 203 12.81 6.22 -3.69
CA ASP A 203 13.99 6.51 -4.52
C ASP A 203 14.12 5.60 -5.75
N SER A 204 13.82 4.32 -5.59
CA SER A 204 13.89 3.34 -6.68
C SER A 204 12.93 3.70 -7.82
N LEU A 205 11.71 4.11 -7.47
CA LEU A 205 10.69 4.55 -8.44
C LEU A 205 11.05 5.89 -9.07
N ASN A 206 11.57 6.84 -8.27
CA ASN A 206 12.02 8.13 -8.79
C ASN A 206 13.13 7.96 -9.83
N LEU A 207 14.12 7.09 -9.54
CA LEU A 207 15.21 6.80 -10.45
C LEU A 207 14.75 6.04 -11.70
N PHE A 208 13.82 5.09 -11.54
CA PHE A 208 13.20 4.40 -12.68
C PHE A 208 12.48 5.36 -13.62
N THR A 209 11.94 6.44 -13.09
CA THR A 209 11.25 7.45 -13.90
C THR A 209 12.21 8.25 -14.77
N LEU A 210 13.39 8.59 -14.24
CA LEU A 210 14.44 9.21 -15.05
C LEU A 210 14.92 8.27 -16.17
N PHE A 211 14.96 6.98 -15.91
CA PHE A 211 15.25 5.97 -16.93
C PHE A 211 14.19 5.95 -18.04
N LEU A 212 12.91 5.99 -17.68
CA LEU A 212 11.82 6.10 -18.67
C LEU A 212 11.94 7.42 -19.46
N GLU A 213 12.35 8.52 -18.83
CA GLU A 213 12.54 9.81 -19.51
C GLU A 213 13.63 9.70 -20.57
N ASP A 214 14.75 9.05 -20.25
CA ASP A 214 15.88 8.89 -21.16
C ASP A 214 15.53 7.98 -22.36
N ILE A 215 14.83 6.86 -22.12
CA ILE A 215 14.44 5.93 -23.18
C ILE A 215 13.39 6.55 -24.11
N PHE A 216 12.32 7.11 -23.55
CA PHE A 216 11.19 7.56 -24.35
C PHE A 216 11.35 8.98 -24.87
N LYS A 217 12.31 9.76 -24.35
CA LYS A 217 12.54 11.17 -24.68
C LYS A 217 11.24 11.99 -24.60
N CYS A 218 10.35 11.61 -23.67
CA CYS A 218 9.03 12.23 -23.53
C CYS A 218 9.16 13.68 -23.06
N THR A 219 8.44 14.60 -23.72
CA THR A 219 8.39 16.01 -23.35
C THR A 219 7.15 16.38 -22.53
N THR A 220 6.03 15.66 -22.62
CA THR A 220 4.78 15.91 -21.83
C THR A 220 3.72 14.80 -21.97
N PRO A 221 2.91 14.49 -20.93
CA PRO A 221 3.03 14.96 -19.55
C PRO A 221 4.38 14.54 -18.96
N SER A 222 4.90 15.34 -18.02
CA SER A 222 6.21 15.06 -17.47
C SER A 222 6.15 13.70 -16.77
N LEU A 223 7.17 12.87 -16.90
CA LEU A 223 7.19 11.57 -16.22
C LEU A 223 7.16 11.75 -14.68
N PHE A 224 7.50 12.93 -14.18
CA PHE A 224 7.16 13.40 -12.83
C PHE A 224 5.67 13.31 -12.49
N ASP A 225 4.76 13.71 -13.39
CA ASP A 225 3.31 13.63 -13.15
C ASP A 225 2.86 12.17 -12.99
N ILE A 226 3.53 11.25 -13.69
CA ILE A 226 3.30 9.81 -13.57
C ILE A 226 3.72 9.32 -12.19
N VAL A 227 4.92 9.69 -11.69
CA VAL A 227 5.39 9.26 -10.36
C VAL A 227 4.54 9.81 -9.24
N ILE A 228 4.16 11.09 -9.33
CA ILE A 228 3.27 11.72 -8.35
C ILE A 228 1.95 10.95 -8.30
N ARG A 229 1.40 10.63 -9.48
CA ARG A 229 0.16 9.86 -9.58
C ARG A 229 0.29 8.50 -8.91
N TYR A 230 1.38 7.75 -9.13
CA TYR A 230 1.53 6.44 -8.51
C TYR A 230 1.88 6.50 -7.01
N THR A 231 2.69 7.47 -6.59
CA THR A 231 3.16 7.54 -5.20
C THR A 231 2.12 8.17 -4.28
N ALA A 232 1.51 9.28 -4.70
CA ALA A 232 0.61 10.08 -3.86
C ALA A 232 -0.88 9.85 -4.15
N ASP A 233 -1.28 9.64 -5.41
CA ASP A 233 -2.70 9.55 -5.77
C ASP A 233 -3.25 8.12 -5.78
N ILE A 234 -2.50 7.17 -6.36
CA ILE A 234 -2.86 5.75 -6.44
C ILE A 234 -2.35 5.00 -5.20
N GLY A 235 -1.12 5.27 -4.79
CA GLY A 235 -0.48 4.60 -3.67
C GLY A 235 0.40 3.43 -4.09
N LEU A 236 1.32 3.08 -3.18
CA LEU A 236 2.26 1.98 -3.34
C LEU A 236 1.91 0.86 -2.34
N PRO A 237 1.76 -0.40 -2.79
CA PRO A 237 1.20 -1.46 -1.95
C PRO A 237 2.18 -2.01 -0.92
N PHE A 238 3.50 -1.96 -1.16
CA PHE A 238 4.47 -2.75 -0.40
C PHE A 238 5.38 -1.91 0.50
N VAL A 239 5.62 -2.37 1.71
CA VAL A 239 6.53 -1.79 2.70
C VAL A 239 7.77 -2.68 2.85
N GLU A 240 8.83 -2.19 3.51
CA GLU A 240 10.10 -2.91 3.55
C GLU A 240 9.99 -4.30 4.18
N LYS A 241 9.16 -4.43 5.23
CA LYS A 241 8.91 -5.72 5.90
C LYS A 241 8.32 -6.80 4.97
N ASP A 242 7.70 -6.42 3.86
CA ASP A 242 7.05 -7.37 2.95
C ASP A 242 8.07 -8.25 2.22
N LYS A 243 9.33 -7.81 2.10
CA LYS A 243 10.43 -8.61 1.53
C LYS A 243 10.76 -9.87 2.34
N PHE A 244 10.39 -9.88 3.62
CA PHE A 244 10.66 -10.98 4.54
C PHE A 244 9.45 -11.88 4.79
N ILE A 245 8.36 -11.67 4.03
CA ILE A 245 7.22 -12.58 4.08
C ILE A 245 7.70 -13.93 3.54
N GLU A 246 7.68 -14.94 4.41
CA GLU A 246 7.84 -16.32 3.96
C GLU A 246 6.75 -16.60 2.93
N ILE A 247 7.16 -16.95 1.70
CA ILE A 247 6.26 -17.49 0.70
C ILE A 247 5.73 -18.80 1.28
N LYS A 248 4.61 -18.73 2.01
CA LYS A 248 3.81 -19.90 2.32
C LYS A 248 3.31 -20.38 0.97
N LYS A 249 4.02 -21.35 0.39
CA LYS A 249 3.51 -22.13 -0.73
C LYS A 249 2.13 -22.60 -0.31
N ILE A 250 1.10 -22.07 -0.98
CA ILE A 250 -0.24 -22.64 -0.92
C ILE A 250 -0.10 -23.98 -1.63
N THR A 251 0.19 -25.03 -0.85
CA THR A 251 0.02 -26.42 -1.28
C THR A 251 -1.46 -26.76 -1.42
#